data_AF-A0A7S0YVB9-F1
#
_entry.id   AF-A0A7S0YVB9-F1
#
_cell.length_a   1.000
_cell.length_b   1.000
_cell.length_c   1.000
_cell.angle_alpha   90.00
_cell.angle_beta   90.00
_cell.angle_gamma   90.00
#
_symmetry.space_group_name_H-M   'P 1'
#
loop_
_entity.id
_entity.type
_entity.pdbx_description
1 polymer ?
#
loop_
_entity_poly.entity_id
_entity_poly.type
_entity_poly.pdbx_seq_one_letter_code
_entity_poly.pdbx_strand_id
1 'polypeptide(L)'
;VEELECNLELLGLTGVEDRLQDQVSSTLETLRNAGVRVWMLTGDKVETATCIAVSSHLFARNQPVFTLQARNKEEAEEQFNRFQKRPGACLVIDGESLSICTDNFARQFIEVA
;
A
#
# COMPACT_ATOMS: atom_id res chain seq x y z
N VAL A 1 29.62 12.04 0.94
CA VAL A 1 28.59 11.79 1.97
C VAL A 1 28.81 10.42 2.59
N GLU A 2 28.91 9.36 1.78
CA GLU A 2 29.22 8.00 2.28
C GLU A 2 30.53 7.90 3.07
N GLU A 3 31.58 8.65 2.74
CA GLU A 3 32.82 8.67 3.55
C GLU A 3 32.70 9.48 4.86
N LEU A 4 31.68 10.33 5.00
CA LEU A 4 31.43 11.19 6.18
C LEU A 4 30.45 10.54 7.16
N GLU A 5 29.50 9.74 6.68
CA GLU A 5 28.48 9.05 7.48
C GLU A 5 28.98 7.67 7.96
N CYS A 6 30.22 7.61 8.43
CA CYS A 6 30.85 6.40 8.98
C CYS A 6 30.94 6.48 10.52
N ASN A 7 30.88 5.33 11.20
CA ASN A 7 31.08 5.22 12.65
C ASN A 7 30.15 6.10 13.51
N LEU A 8 28.89 6.26 13.11
CA LEU A 8 27.89 7.03 13.86
C LEU A 8 27.39 6.24 15.08
N GLU A 9 27.05 6.97 16.15
CA GLU A 9 26.40 6.43 17.35
C GLU A 9 24.91 6.81 17.36
N LEU A 10 24.03 5.84 17.58
CA LEU A 10 22.58 6.09 17.69
C LEU A 10 22.27 6.76 19.04
N LEU A 11 21.93 8.05 19.00
CA LEU A 11 21.59 8.83 20.21
C LEU A 11 20.11 8.71 20.61
N GLY A 12 19.22 8.46 19.66
CA GLY A 12 17.78 8.39 19.91
C GLY A 12 16.95 8.25 18.65
N LEU A 13 15.65 8.06 18.85
CA LEU A 13 14.64 7.94 17.79
C LEU A 13 13.53 8.96 18.04
N THR A 14 13.02 9.56 16.97
CA THR A 14 11.84 10.41 17.01
C THR A 14 10.76 9.84 16.10
N GLY A 15 9.50 10.05 16.46
CA GLY A 15 8.36 9.66 15.66
C GLY A 15 7.45 10.87 15.47
N VAL A 16 7.13 11.18 14.21
CA VAL A 16 6.15 12.21 13.86
C VAL A 16 4.94 11.52 13.28
N GLU A 17 3.77 11.81 13.84
CA GLU A 17 2.50 11.33 13.31
C GLU A 17 1.97 12.33 12.28
N ASP A 18 1.68 11.83 11.09
CA ASP A 18 0.97 12.62 10.08
C ASP A 18 -0.51 12.68 10.44
N ARG A 19 -0.99 13.89 10.75
CA ARG A 19 -2.35 14.08 11.24
C ARG A 19 -3.34 13.96 10.10
N LEU A 20 -4.22 12.99 10.22
CA LEU A 20 -5.39 12.87 9.36
C LEU A 20 -6.36 14.03 9.60
N GLN A 21 -7.17 14.32 8.59
CA GLN A 21 -8.33 15.20 8.75
C GLN A 21 -9.35 14.57 9.71
N ASP A 22 -10.16 15.43 10.32
CA ASP A 22 -11.24 14.99 11.20
C ASP A 22 -12.18 14.02 10.45
N GLN A 23 -12.64 12.98 11.15
CA GLN A 23 -13.62 12.01 10.66
C GLN A 23 -13.17 11.12 9.48
N VAL A 24 -11.89 11.09 9.09
CA VAL A 24 -11.43 10.21 7.99
C VAL A 24 -11.76 8.75 8.28
N SER A 25 -11.38 8.24 9.46
CA SER A 25 -11.59 6.83 9.81
C SER A 25 -13.08 6.45 9.89
N SER A 26 -13.92 7.30 10.48
CA SER A 26 -15.37 7.06 10.59
C SER A 26 -16.07 7.11 9.23
N THR A 27 -15.60 7.98 8.34
CA THR A 27 -16.10 8.07 6.97
C THR A 27 -15.74 6.81 6.17
N LEU A 28 -14.48 6.37 6.24
CA LEU A 28 -14.02 5.14 5.58
C LEU A 28 -14.79 3.91 6.08
N GLU A 29 -15.04 3.83 7.39
CA GLU A 29 -15.85 2.76 7.97
C GLU A 29 -17.28 2.78 7.44
N THR A 30 -17.90 3.97 7.34
CA THR A 30 -19.25 4.13 6.79
C THR A 30 -19.32 3.68 5.33
N LEU A 31 -18.35 4.08 4.50
CA LEU A 31 -18.27 3.67 3.09
C LEU A 31 -18.11 2.16 2.96
N ARG A 32 -17.26 1.55 3.78
CA ARG A 32 -17.07 0.09 3.79
C ARG A 32 -18.34 -0.65 4.21
N ASN A 33 -19.03 -0.18 5.24
CA ASN A 33 -20.30 -0.75 5.70
C ASN A 33 -21.42 -0.62 4.65
N ALA A 34 -21.34 0.39 3.78
CA ALA A 34 -22.22 0.57 2.62
C ALA A 34 -21.83 -0.30 1.40
N GLY A 35 -20.76 -1.11 1.49
CA GLY A 35 -20.28 -1.95 0.40
C GLY A 35 -19.45 -1.21 -0.65
N VAL A 36 -18.97 0.00 -0.35
CA VAL A 36 -18.11 0.78 -1.25
C VAL A 36 -16.65 0.34 -1.05
N ARG A 37 -16.01 -0.09 -2.14
CA ARG A 37 -14.56 -0.36 -2.17
C ARG A 37 -13.81 0.96 -2.25
N VAL A 38 -12.87 1.19 -1.33
CA VAL A 38 -12.05 2.41 -1.29
C VAL A 38 -10.62 2.05 -1.62
N TRP A 39 -10.04 2.73 -2.61
CA TRP A 39 -8.63 2.61 -2.98
C TRP A 39 -7.93 3.95 -2.76
N MET A 40 -6.71 3.91 -2.22
CA MET A 40 -5.86 5.09 -2.07
C MET A 40 -4.86 5.12 -3.23
N LEU A 41 -4.94 6.16 -4.05
CA LEU A 41 -3.93 6.47 -5.06
C LEU A 41 -3.17 7.70 -4.59
N THR A 42 -1.85 7.58 -4.43
CA THR A 42 -0.97 8.66 -3.99
C THR A 42 0.34 8.62 -4.76
N GLY A 43 0.94 9.80 -4.98
CA GLY A 43 2.28 9.95 -5.53
C GLY A 43 3.37 10.05 -4.46
N ASP A 44 3.02 9.82 -3.20
CA ASP A 44 3.97 9.77 -2.09
C ASP A 44 4.70 8.43 -2.02
N LYS A 45 5.74 8.35 -1.18
CA LYS A 45 6.50 7.13 -0.94
C LYS A 45 5.62 6.01 -0.39
N VAL A 46 5.98 4.78 -0.74
CA VAL A 46 5.25 3.56 -0.35
C VAL A 46 5.14 3.44 1.17
N GLU A 47 6.20 3.79 1.89
CA GLU A 47 6.27 3.73 3.36
C GLU A 47 5.27 4.71 3.98
N THR A 48 5.22 5.95 3.50
CA THR A 48 4.28 6.97 3.99
C THR A 48 2.84 6.58 3.67
N ALA A 49 2.57 6.15 2.43
CA ALA A 49 1.25 5.70 2.02
C ALA A 49 0.74 4.54 2.90
N THR A 50 1.62 3.59 3.24
CA THR A 50 1.28 2.47 4.11
C THR A 50 0.98 2.94 5.53
N CYS A 51 1.75 3.88 6.07
CA CYS A 51 1.48 4.49 7.38
C CYS A 51 0.09 5.18 7.40
N ILE A 52 -0.24 5.95 6.36
CA ILE A 52 -1.54 6.63 6.24
C ILE A 52 -2.68 5.62 6.07
N ALA A 53 -2.49 4.55 5.31
CA ALA A 53 -3.50 3.50 5.15
C ALA A 53 -3.83 2.83 6.50
N VAL A 54 -2.82 2.59 7.34
CA VAL A 54 -3.01 2.01 8.68
C VAL A 54 -3.62 3.03 9.65
N SER A 55 -3.15 4.29 9.68
CA SER A 55 -3.68 5.30 10.60
C SER A 55 -5.14 5.67 10.28
N SER A 56 -5.50 5.70 9.00
CA SER A 56 -6.86 5.98 8.52
C SER A 56 -7.82 4.80 8.68
N HIS A 57 -7.34 3.64 9.13
CA HIS A 57 -8.09 2.38 9.20
C HIS A 57 -8.59 1.88 7.84
N LEU A 58 -8.00 2.37 6.74
CA LEU A 58 -8.16 1.76 5.42
C LEU A 58 -7.60 0.33 5.45
N PHE A 59 -6.43 0.16 6.07
CA PHE A 59 -5.87 -1.14 6.42
C PHE A 59 -6.04 -1.36 7.93
N ALA A 60 -6.43 -2.56 8.34
CA ALA A 60 -6.41 -2.90 9.76
C ALA A 60 -4.97 -3.09 10.25
N ARG A 61 -4.67 -2.70 11.50
CA ARG A 61 -3.29 -2.69 12.05
C ARG A 61 -2.51 -4.01 11.90
N ASN A 62 -3.20 -5.15 11.94
CA ASN A 62 -2.59 -6.48 11.86
C ASN A 62 -2.90 -7.20 10.53
N GLN A 63 -3.42 -6.47 9.54
CA GLN A 63 -3.73 -7.05 8.25
C GLN A 63 -2.45 -7.26 7.45
N PRO A 64 -2.23 -8.45 6.86
CA PRO A 64 -1.02 -8.69 6.09
C PRO A 64 -1.00 -7.80 4.84
N VAL A 65 0.12 -7.12 4.62
CA VAL A 65 0.33 -6.31 3.40
C VAL A 65 1.06 -7.15 2.36
N PHE A 66 0.57 -7.13 1.14
CA PHE A 66 1.22 -7.70 -0.03
C PHE A 66 1.69 -6.56 -0.94
N THR A 67 2.99 -6.44 -1.11
CA THR A 67 3.58 -5.45 -2.01
C THR A 67 3.83 -6.09 -3.38
N LEU A 68 3.22 -5.52 -4.42
CA LEU A 68 3.43 -5.94 -5.81
C LEU A 68 4.42 -4.97 -6.47
N GLN A 69 5.58 -5.52 -6.82
CA GLN A 69 6.62 -4.84 -7.58
C GLN A 69 7.08 -5.78 -8.70
N ALA A 70 6.92 -5.34 -9.94
CA ALA A 70 7.22 -6.10 -11.14
C ALA A 70 7.80 -5.18 -12.21
N ARG A 71 8.81 -5.67 -12.92
CA ARG A 71 9.49 -4.94 -14.00
C ARG A 71 9.00 -5.34 -15.38
N ASN A 72 8.26 -6.44 -15.46
CA ASN A 72 7.72 -6.99 -16.69
C ASN A 72 6.41 -7.73 -16.43
N LYS A 73 5.74 -8.12 -17.51
CA LYS A 73 4.46 -8.81 -17.48
C LYS A 73 4.50 -10.14 -16.73
N GLU A 74 5.55 -10.93 -16.92
CA GLU A 74 5.68 -12.28 -16.35
C GLU A 74 5.80 -12.21 -14.82
N GLU A 75 6.64 -11.30 -14.32
CA GLU A 75 6.76 -11.01 -12.88
C GLU A 75 5.44 -10.51 -12.29
N ALA A 76 4.75 -9.61 -12.98
CA ALA A 76 3.47 -9.07 -12.52
C ALA A 76 2.42 -10.17 -12.41
N GLU A 77 2.34 -11.07 -13.39
CA GLU A 77 1.42 -12.21 -13.39
C GLU A 77 1.72 -13.19 -12.26
N GLU A 78 2.99 -13.52 -12.01
CA GLU A 78 3.38 -14.39 -10.90
C GLU A 78 3.00 -13.78 -9.55
N GLN A 79 3.35 -12.51 -9.33
CA GLN A 79 3.04 -11.76 -8.10
C GLN A 79 1.52 -11.65 -7.88
N PHE A 80 0.77 -11.34 -8.94
CA PHE A 80 -0.69 -11.24 -8.88
C PHE A 80 -1.34 -12.58 -8.52
N ASN A 81 -0.88 -13.68 -9.12
CA ASN A 81 -1.32 -15.03 -8.77
C ASN A 81 -0.98 -15.41 -7.32
N ARG A 82 0.12 -14.89 -6.76
CA ARG A 82 0.47 -15.08 -5.34
C ARG A 82 -0.43 -14.25 -4.43
N PHE A 83 -0.81 -13.04 -4.83
CA PHE A 83 -1.73 -12.19 -4.09
C PHE A 83 -3.12 -12.82 -4.00
N GLN A 84 -3.66 -13.35 -5.09
CA GLN A 84 -4.96 -14.04 -5.11
C GLN A 84 -5.06 -15.20 -4.11
N LYS A 85 -3.93 -15.85 -3.80
CA LYS A 85 -3.85 -16.95 -2.83
C LYS A 85 -3.79 -16.48 -1.37
N ARG A 86 -3.86 -15.17 -1.10
CA ARG A 86 -3.78 -14.56 0.23
C ARG A 86 -5.06 -13.76 0.54
N PRO A 87 -6.18 -14.45 0.82
CA PRO A 87 -7.43 -13.77 1.15
C PRO A 87 -7.25 -12.88 2.38
N GLY A 88 -7.76 -11.66 2.31
CA GLY A 88 -7.68 -10.68 3.40
C GLY A 88 -6.37 -9.90 3.48
N ALA A 89 -5.41 -10.12 2.57
CA ALA A 89 -4.24 -9.25 2.47
C ALA A 89 -4.58 -7.92 1.79
N CYS A 90 -3.96 -6.84 2.26
CA CYS A 90 -4.01 -5.54 1.59
C CYS A 90 -3.00 -5.48 0.46
N LEU A 91 -3.40 -4.94 -0.69
CA LEU A 91 -2.49 -4.73 -1.82
C LEU A 91 -1.86 -3.34 -1.75
N VAL A 92 -0.53 -3.31 -1.89
CA VAL A 92 0.23 -2.09 -2.18
C VAL A 92 0.97 -2.31 -3.49
N ILE A 93 0.81 -1.39 -4.43
CA ILE A 93 1.36 -1.51 -5.78
C ILE A 93 1.97 -0.16 -6.17
N ASP A 94 3.18 -0.19 -6.73
CA ASP A 94 3.81 1.02 -7.25
C ASP A 94 3.28 1.38 -8.65
N GLY A 95 3.59 2.59 -9.11
CA GLY A 95 3.05 3.10 -10.38
C GLY A 95 3.48 2.30 -11.60
N GLU A 96 4.74 1.83 -11.64
CA GLU A 96 5.28 1.04 -12.75
C GLU A 96 4.56 -0.30 -12.85
N SER A 97 4.43 -1.02 -11.72
CA SER A 97 3.73 -2.30 -11.69
C SER A 97 2.24 -2.14 -11.94
N LEU A 98 1.63 -1.05 -11.44
CA LEU A 98 0.23 -0.74 -11.71
C LEU A 98 -0.01 -0.58 -13.21
N SER A 99 0.86 0.15 -13.92
CA SER A 99 0.77 0.30 -15.38
C SER A 99 0.82 -1.05 -16.08
N ILE A 100 1.77 -1.91 -15.71
CA ILE A 100 1.90 -3.27 -16.28
C ILE A 100 0.62 -4.09 -16.03
N CYS A 101 0.10 -4.06 -14.80
CA CYS A 101 -1.11 -4.77 -14.41
C CYS A 101 -2.35 -4.25 -15.15
N THR A 102 -2.50 -2.94 -15.31
CA THR A 102 -3.65 -2.36 -16.03
C THR A 102 -3.55 -2.62 -17.53
N ASP A 103 -2.37 -2.58 -18.13
CA ASP A 103 -2.21 -2.77 -19.58
C ASP A 103 -2.42 -4.23 -20.01
N ASN A 104 -2.13 -5.19 -19.13
CA ASN A 104 -2.14 -6.62 -19.45
C ASN A 104 -3.29 -7.39 -18.80
N PHE A 105 -3.77 -6.94 -17.63
CA PHE A 105 -4.64 -7.72 -16.74
C PHE A 105 -5.77 -6.86 -16.12
N ALA A 106 -6.17 -5.74 -16.75
CA ALA A 106 -7.13 -4.76 -16.19
C ALA A 106 -8.36 -5.40 -15.53
N ARG A 107 -9.02 -6.33 -16.22
CA ARG A 107 -10.27 -6.93 -15.73
C ARG A 107 -10.03 -7.74 -14.45
N GLN A 108 -9.00 -8.59 -14.46
CA GLN A 108 -8.64 -9.43 -13.32
C GLN A 108 -8.21 -8.55 -12.14
N PHE A 109 -7.45 -7.49 -12.41
CA PHE A 109 -7.04 -6.53 -11.40
C PHE A 109 -8.25 -5.89 -10.70
N ILE A 110 -9.26 -5.41 -11.46
CA ILE A 110 -10.47 -4.77 -10.90
C ILE A 110 -11.38 -5.76 -10.15
N GLU A 111 -11.40 -7.02 -10.56
CA GLU A 111 -12.20 -8.07 -9.90
C GLU A 111 -11.60 -8.49 -8.55
N VAL A 112 -10.27 -8.45 -8.40
CA VAL A 112 -9.56 -8.90 -7.20
C VAL A 112 -9.19 -7.77 -6.24
N ALA A 113 -8.95 -6.56 -6.74
CA ALA A 113 -8.62 -5.39 -5.92
C ALA A 113 -9.84 -4.72 -5.26
#